data_AF-A0A955EI80-F1
#
_entry.id   AF-A0A955EI80-F1
#
_cell.length_a   1.000
_cell.length_b   1.000
_cell.length_c   1.000
_cell.angle_alpha   90.00
_cell.angle_beta   90.00
_cell.angle_gamma   90.00
#
_symmetry.space_group_name_H-M   'P 1'
#
loop_
_entity.id
_entity.type
_entity.pdbx_description
1 polymer ?
#
loop_
_entity_poly.entity_id
_entity_poly.type
_entity_poly.pdbx_seq_one_letter_code
_entity_poly.pdbx_strand_id
1 'polypeptide(L)'
;MEALINPILFYLCLVIGGLGVSLALPRRRVSPQVLGAMLAATAFGVIFLVLGLRTYAGDPGHLPGIYFYVFALIAIGASLRVISHPRPVYSALYFILTILSSSVLYLMLGAEFMAFALIIIYAGAILITYLFVIMLATQ
;
A
#
# COMPACT_ATOMS: atom_id res chain seq x y z
N MET A 1 -20.77 -10.06 -17.31
CA MET A 1 -19.39 -10.44 -17.67
C MET A 1 -19.10 -9.88 -19.05
N GLU A 2 -18.99 -8.56 -19.15
CA GLU A 2 -18.73 -7.81 -20.39
C GLU A 2 -17.58 -6.85 -20.09
N ALA A 3 -16.62 -6.86 -21.00
CA ALA A 3 -15.32 -6.25 -20.89
C ALA A 3 -15.39 -4.73 -20.70
N LEU A 4 -14.70 -4.16 -19.69
CA LEU A 4 -14.30 -2.74 -19.78
C LEU A 4 -13.21 -2.27 -18.79
N ILE A 5 -12.23 -3.10 -18.46
CA ILE A 5 -10.88 -2.54 -18.31
C ILE A 5 -10.15 -3.00 -19.56
N ASN A 6 -9.97 -2.09 -20.52
CA ASN A 6 -9.09 -2.35 -21.64
C ASN A 6 -7.76 -2.81 -21.02
N PRO A 7 -7.26 -4.03 -21.29
CA PRO A 7 -6.06 -4.56 -20.65
C PRO A 7 -4.91 -3.55 -20.69
N ILE A 8 -4.84 -2.78 -21.79
CA ILE A 8 -3.90 -1.69 -22.02
C ILE A 8 -3.98 -0.59 -20.94
N LEU A 9 -5.18 -0.19 -20.50
CA LEU A 9 -5.37 0.85 -19.48
C LEU A 9 -4.88 0.38 -18.11
N PHE A 10 -5.12 -0.90 -17.79
CA PHE A 10 -4.61 -1.53 -16.56
C PHE A 10 -3.07 -1.60 -16.58
N TYR A 11 -2.51 -2.04 -17.71
CA TYR A 11 -1.05 -2.08 -17.89
C TYR A 11 -0.42 -0.68 -17.81
N LEU A 12 -1.02 0.35 -18.43
CA LEU A 12 -0.54 1.73 -18.34
C LEU A 12 -0.56 2.25 -16.91
N CYS A 13 -1.63 1.97 -16.17
CA CYS A 13 -1.76 2.33 -14.77
C CYS A 13 -0.67 1.68 -13.90
N LEU A 14 -0.41 0.38 -14.12
CA LEU A 14 0.68 -0.35 -13.45
C LEU A 14 2.05 0.20 -13.83
N VAL A 15 2.27 0.56 -15.09
CA VAL A 15 3.55 1.14 -15.56
C VAL A 15 3.77 2.52 -14.92
N ILE A 16 2.76 3.38 -14.88
CA ILE A 16 2.84 4.70 -14.25
C ILE A 16 3.04 4.56 -12.73
N GLY A 17 2.31 3.65 -12.08
CA GLY A 17 2.48 3.34 -10.67
C GLY A 17 3.89 2.81 -10.36
N GLY A 18 4.38 1.87 -11.17
CA GLY A 18 5.74 1.33 -11.07
C GLY A 18 6.82 2.39 -11.29
N LEU A 19 6.66 3.27 -12.28
CA LEU A 19 7.54 4.40 -12.51
C LEU A 19 7.53 5.37 -11.32
N GLY A 20 6.35 5.68 -10.76
CA GLY A 20 6.22 6.51 -9.57
C GLY A 20 6.93 5.93 -8.35
N VAL A 21 6.81 4.61 -8.13
CA VAL A 21 7.54 3.91 -7.05
C VAL A 21 9.05 3.89 -7.30
N SER A 22 9.48 3.69 -8.55
CA SER A 22 10.91 3.69 -8.90
C SER A 22 11.57 5.07 -8.69
N LEU A 23 10.80 6.15 -8.84
CA LEU A 23 11.24 7.53 -8.54
C LEU A 23 11.32 7.81 -7.02
N ALA A 24 10.65 7.01 -6.19
CA ALA A 24 10.72 7.14 -4.73
C ALA A 24 12.03 6.57 -4.13
N LEU A 25 12.87 5.91 -4.93
CA LEU A 25 14.14 5.32 -4.48
C LEU A 25 15.20 6.40 -4.11
N PRO A 26 16.08 6.15 -3.12
CA PRO A 26 17.02 7.16 -2.65
C PRO A 26 18.19 7.37 -3.63
N ARG A 27 18.11 8.36 -4.53
CA ARG A 27 19.25 8.81 -5.36
C ARG A 27 20.05 9.93 -4.68
N ARG A 28 21.35 9.68 -4.52
CA ARG A 28 22.39 10.38 -3.74
C ARG A 28 22.62 11.89 -3.99
N ARG A 29 21.78 12.64 -4.72
CA ARG A 29 22.11 14.06 -5.05
C ARG A 29 20.97 15.08 -5.19
N VAL A 30 19.71 14.69 -5.17
CA VAL A 30 18.61 15.66 -5.24
C VAL A 30 17.52 15.23 -4.27
N SER A 31 16.72 16.19 -3.80
CA SER A 31 15.60 16.03 -2.87
C SER A 31 14.21 15.82 -3.52
N PRO A 32 14.00 15.00 -4.60
CA PRO A 32 12.69 14.80 -5.19
C PRO A 32 11.95 13.57 -4.60
N GLN A 33 12.41 12.98 -3.49
CA GLN A 33 11.82 11.75 -2.91
C GLN A 33 10.42 11.97 -2.33
N VAL A 34 10.15 13.16 -1.80
CA VAL A 34 8.80 13.59 -1.38
C VAL A 34 7.90 13.82 -2.61
N LEU A 35 8.49 14.26 -3.72
CA LEU A 35 7.78 14.52 -4.98
C LEU A 35 7.32 13.20 -5.63
N GLY A 36 8.13 12.13 -5.57
CA GLY A 36 7.76 10.79 -6.04
C GLY A 36 6.64 10.14 -5.20
N ALA A 37 6.72 10.26 -3.87
CA ALA A 37 5.67 9.78 -2.97
C ALA A 37 4.36 10.59 -3.11
N MET A 38 4.44 11.91 -3.33
CA MET A 38 3.29 12.76 -3.61
C MET A 38 2.65 12.46 -4.96
N LEU A 39 3.43 12.20 -6.02
CA LEU A 39 2.91 11.81 -7.33
C LEU A 39 2.27 10.42 -7.33
N ALA A 40 2.86 9.45 -6.61
CA ALA A 40 2.25 8.13 -6.44
C ALA A 40 0.97 8.19 -5.60
N ALA A 41 0.95 8.96 -4.50
CA ALA A 41 -0.24 9.14 -3.67
C ALA A 41 -1.37 9.87 -4.41
N THR A 42 -1.05 10.86 -5.24
CA THR A 42 -2.04 11.59 -6.05
C THR A 42 -2.56 10.77 -7.22
N ALA A 43 -1.71 10.05 -7.96
CA ALA A 43 -2.15 9.15 -9.03
C ALA A 43 -3.04 8.02 -8.49
N PHE A 44 -2.64 7.38 -7.38
CA PHE A 44 -3.40 6.28 -6.78
C PHE A 44 -4.70 6.77 -6.14
N GLY A 45 -4.70 7.93 -5.48
CA GLY A 45 -5.91 8.57 -4.97
C GLY A 45 -6.90 8.94 -6.08
N VAL A 46 -6.42 9.39 -7.25
CA VAL A 46 -7.26 9.66 -8.42
C VAL A 46 -7.80 8.37 -9.03
N ILE A 47 -7.00 7.31 -9.15
CA ILE A 47 -7.45 6.00 -9.63
C ILE A 47 -8.50 5.39 -8.68
N PHE A 48 -8.31 5.52 -7.38
CA PHE A 48 -9.21 5.01 -6.35
C PHE A 48 -10.52 5.81 -6.25
N LEU A 49 -10.46 7.14 -6.43
CA LEU A 49 -11.62 8.02 -6.49
C LEU A 49 -12.41 7.82 -7.80
N VAL A 50 -11.74 7.61 -8.94
CA VAL A 50 -12.37 7.31 -10.23
C VAL A 50 -13.03 5.92 -10.21
N LEU A 51 -12.38 4.90 -9.64
CA LEU A 51 -12.98 3.57 -9.49
C LEU A 51 -14.14 3.57 -8.49
N GLY A 52 -14.02 4.30 -7.38
CA GLY A 52 -15.11 4.49 -6.41
C GLY A 52 -16.34 5.13 -7.06
N LEU A 53 -16.19 6.32 -7.66
CA LEU A 53 -17.28 7.05 -8.32
C LEU A 53 -17.91 6.27 -9.49
N ARG A 54 -17.15 5.45 -10.22
CA ARG A 54 -17.67 4.59 -11.31
C ARG A 54 -18.43 3.37 -10.78
N THR A 55 -18.01 2.83 -9.64
CA THR A 55 -18.74 1.75 -8.94
C THR A 55 -20.06 2.28 -8.34
N TYR A 56 -20.06 3.52 -7.81
CA TYR A 56 -21.28 4.24 -7.40
C TYR A 56 -22.28 4.49 -8.55
N ALA A 57 -21.79 4.63 -9.80
CA ALA A 57 -22.62 4.94 -10.96
C ALA A 57 -23.17 3.71 -11.71
N GLY A 58 -22.63 2.51 -11.47
CA GLY A 58 -22.98 1.29 -12.21
C GLY A 58 -23.95 0.35 -11.50
N ASP A 59 -23.90 0.26 -10.16
CA ASP A 59 -24.77 -0.63 -9.38
C ASP A 59 -24.78 -0.24 -7.87
N PRO A 60 -25.91 0.22 -7.28
CA PRO A 60 -25.97 0.71 -5.90
C PRO A 60 -25.67 -0.32 -4.79
N GLY A 61 -25.60 -1.62 -5.12
CA GLY A 61 -25.51 -2.73 -4.16
C GLY A 61 -24.10 -3.25 -3.84
N HIS A 62 -23.07 -2.87 -4.59
CA HIS A 62 -21.74 -3.51 -4.54
C HIS A 62 -20.61 -2.61 -4.01
N LEU A 63 -20.95 -1.50 -3.35
CA LEU A 63 -19.95 -0.59 -2.82
C LEU A 63 -19.17 -1.27 -1.68
N PRO A 64 -17.85 -1.48 -1.81
CA PRO A 64 -17.06 -1.89 -0.67
C PRO A 64 -17.24 -0.83 0.43
N GLY A 65 -17.56 -1.26 1.65
CA GLY A 65 -17.89 -0.34 2.74
C GLY A 65 -16.77 0.67 3.00
N ILE A 66 -17.08 1.80 3.62
CA ILE A 66 -16.13 2.89 3.89
C ILE A 66 -14.81 2.40 4.54
N TYR A 67 -14.89 1.34 5.34
CA TYR A 67 -13.73 0.67 5.94
C TYR A 67 -12.70 0.19 4.92
N PHE A 68 -13.12 -0.36 3.77
CA PHE A 68 -12.21 -0.81 2.71
C PHE A 68 -11.35 0.36 2.21
N TYR A 69 -12.01 1.49 1.92
CA TYR A 69 -11.32 2.68 1.44
C TYR A 69 -10.32 3.23 2.46
N VAL A 70 -10.71 3.24 3.74
CA VAL A 70 -9.83 3.70 4.83
C VAL A 70 -8.61 2.80 4.97
N PHE A 71 -8.77 1.48 5.08
CA PHE A 71 -7.65 0.56 5.27
C PHE A 71 -6.75 0.45 4.04
N ALA A 72 -7.31 0.55 2.82
CA ALA A 72 -6.53 0.58 1.59
C ALA A 72 -5.63 1.83 1.52
N LEU A 73 -6.16 3.01 1.84
CA LEU A 73 -5.38 4.25 1.86
C LEU A 73 -4.26 4.21 2.92
N ILE A 74 -4.55 3.68 4.11
CA ILE A 74 -3.55 3.52 5.16
C ILE A 74 -2.45 2.54 4.72
N ALA A 75 -2.81 1.39 4.12
CA ALA A 75 -1.84 0.40 3.66
C ALA A 75 -0.87 1.00 2.63
N ILE A 76 -1.38 1.74 1.64
CA ILE A 76 -0.56 2.35 0.60
C ILE A 76 0.31 3.46 1.18
N GLY A 77 -0.28 4.38 1.96
CA GLY A 77 0.46 5.47 2.59
C GLY A 77 1.58 4.98 3.52
N ALA A 78 1.30 3.93 4.29
CA ALA A 78 2.27 3.27 5.14
C ALA A 78 3.39 2.62 4.31
N SER A 79 3.06 1.88 3.24
CA SER A 79 4.06 1.21 2.39
C SER A 79 5.02 2.20 1.70
N LEU A 80 4.52 3.36 1.27
CA LEU A 80 5.36 4.44 0.73
C LEU A 80 6.31 4.98 1.81
N ARG A 81 5.81 5.13 3.03
CA ARG A 81 6.63 5.59 4.17
C ARG A 81 7.72 4.60 4.54
N VAL A 82 7.50 3.29 4.43
CA VAL A 82 8.53 2.24 4.66
C VAL A 82 9.78 2.51 3.83
N ILE A 83 9.62 2.80 2.54
CA ILE A 83 10.73 2.95 1.59
C ILE A 83 11.36 4.36 1.69
N SER A 84 10.56 5.36 2.06
CA SER A 84 11.02 6.76 2.11
C SER A 84 11.76 7.15 3.40
N HIS A 85 11.54 6.44 4.52
CA HIS A 85 12.05 6.91 5.81
C HIS A 85 13.56 6.65 5.94
N PRO A 86 14.37 7.64 6.38
CA PRO A 86 15.81 7.49 6.46
C PRO A 86 16.28 6.63 7.64
N ARG A 87 15.40 6.44 8.65
CA ARG A 87 15.70 5.66 9.85
C ARG A 87 15.01 4.30 9.78
N PRO A 88 15.75 3.19 9.82
CA PRO A 88 15.20 1.87 9.53
C PRO A 88 14.22 1.38 10.60
N VAL A 89 14.37 1.83 11.85
CA VAL A 89 13.41 1.56 12.93
C VAL A 89 12.01 2.10 12.58
N TYR A 90 11.92 3.32 12.06
CA TYR A 90 10.64 3.92 11.67
C TYR A 90 10.07 3.27 10.41
N SER A 91 10.92 2.92 9.44
CA SER A 91 10.50 2.15 8.27
C SER A 91 9.83 0.83 8.65
N ALA A 92 10.38 0.12 9.64
CA ALA A 92 9.79 -1.11 10.12
C ALA A 92 8.45 -0.89 10.86
N LEU A 93 8.28 0.20 11.62
CA LEU A 93 6.97 0.54 12.21
C LEU A 93 5.89 0.82 11.13
N TYR A 94 6.25 1.52 10.05
CA TYR A 94 5.34 1.71 8.91
C TYR A 94 5.03 0.39 8.18
N PHE A 95 5.95 -0.57 8.22
CA PHE A 95 5.71 -1.90 7.65
C PHE A 95 4.68 -2.67 8.49
N ILE A 96 4.76 -2.61 9.83
CA ILE A 96 3.69 -3.16 10.71
C ILE A 96 2.34 -2.58 10.31
N LEU A 97 2.25 -1.26 10.17
CA LEU A 97 1.02 -0.57 9.84
C LEU A 97 0.44 -1.03 8.48
N THR A 98 1.31 -1.29 7.50
CA THR A 98 0.93 -1.85 6.19
C THR A 98 0.33 -3.26 6.33
N ILE A 99 0.97 -4.10 7.13
CA ILE A 99 0.53 -5.49 7.36
C ILE A 99 -0.79 -5.55 8.14
N LEU A 100 -0.93 -4.73 9.19
CA LEU A 100 -2.19 -4.65 9.93
C LEU A 100 -3.35 -4.19 9.04
N SER A 101 -3.13 -3.15 8.23
CA SER A 101 -4.14 -2.65 7.31
C SER A 101 -4.53 -3.70 6.25
N SER A 102 -3.54 -4.43 5.73
CA SER A 102 -3.77 -5.52 4.77
C SER A 102 -4.50 -6.71 5.39
N SER A 103 -4.24 -7.02 6.66
CA SER A 103 -4.96 -8.05 7.40
C SER A 103 -6.44 -7.71 7.51
N VAL A 104 -6.79 -6.46 7.79
CA VAL A 104 -8.20 -6.04 7.85
C VAL A 104 -8.85 -6.14 6.47
N LEU A 105 -8.15 -5.81 5.39
CA LEU A 105 -8.64 -6.02 4.02
C LEU A 105 -8.91 -7.50 3.73
N TYR A 106 -8.06 -8.42 4.21
CA TYR A 106 -8.32 -9.86 4.07
C TYR A 106 -9.53 -10.33 4.88
N LEU A 107 -9.76 -9.79 6.07
CA LEU A 107 -10.99 -10.06 6.84
C LEU A 107 -12.23 -9.60 6.08
N MET A 108 -12.18 -8.44 5.41
CA MET A 108 -13.29 -7.94 4.60
C MET A 108 -13.59 -8.81 3.36
N LEU A 109 -12.59 -9.55 2.86
CA LEU A 109 -12.75 -10.54 1.80
C LEU A 109 -13.24 -11.91 2.30
N GLY A 110 -13.45 -12.08 3.62
CA GLY A 110 -13.77 -13.39 4.21
C GLY A 110 -12.57 -14.34 4.29
N ALA A 111 -11.34 -13.85 4.08
CA ALA A 111 -10.11 -14.63 4.10
C ALA A 111 -9.47 -14.63 5.50
N GLU A 112 -10.17 -15.19 6.49
CA GLU A 112 -9.79 -15.15 7.91
C GLU A 112 -8.44 -15.81 8.19
N PHE A 113 -8.22 -17.01 7.65
CA PHE A 113 -6.94 -17.72 7.80
C PHE A 113 -5.77 -16.88 7.29
N MET A 114 -5.91 -16.24 6.13
CA MET A 114 -4.87 -15.39 5.56
C MET A 114 -4.62 -14.14 6.40
N ALA A 115 -5.67 -13.51 6.91
CA ALA A 115 -5.55 -12.35 7.80
C ALA A 115 -4.73 -12.68 9.05
N PHE A 116 -5.08 -13.74 9.77
CA PHE A 116 -4.36 -14.16 10.97
C PHE A 116 -2.94 -14.64 10.67
N ALA A 117 -2.75 -15.41 9.60
CA ALA A 117 -1.42 -15.83 9.17
C ALA A 117 -0.51 -14.63 8.86
N LEU A 118 -1.06 -13.58 8.24
CA LEU A 118 -0.32 -12.35 7.93
C LEU A 118 0.19 -11.67 9.21
N ILE A 119 -0.66 -11.58 10.23
CA ILE A 119 -0.28 -10.98 11.52
C ILE A 119 0.75 -11.86 12.24
N ILE A 120 0.48 -13.16 12.40
CA ILE A 120 1.32 -14.05 13.21
C ILE A 120 2.72 -14.20 12.58
N ILE A 121 2.77 -14.49 11.28
CA ILE A 121 4.03 -14.79 10.60
C ILE A 121 4.79 -13.50 10.30
N TYR A 122 4.16 -12.52 9.66
CA TYR A 122 4.88 -11.35 9.19
C TYR A 122 5.02 -10.28 10.27
N ALA A 123 3.95 -9.88 10.95
CA ALA A 123 4.05 -8.85 12.00
C ALA A 123 4.66 -9.40 13.29
N GLY A 124 4.35 -10.65 13.66
CA GLY A 124 4.82 -11.30 14.87
C GLY A 124 6.24 -11.83 14.75
N ALA A 125 6.46 -12.90 13.96
CA ALA A 125 7.74 -13.57 13.91
C ALA A 125 8.79 -12.81 13.09
N ILE A 126 8.54 -12.63 11.79
CA ILE A 126 9.53 -12.12 10.85
C ILE A 126 9.94 -10.70 11.23
N LEU A 127 8.99 -9.78 11.33
CA LEU A 127 9.33 -8.37 11.48
C LEU A 127 9.97 -8.05 12.83
N ILE A 128 9.54 -8.67 13.92
CA ILE A 128 10.15 -8.45 15.23
C ILE A 128 11.61 -8.93 15.20
N THR A 129 11.88 -10.10 14.60
CA THR A 129 13.27 -10.56 14.40
C THR A 129 14.08 -9.57 13.55
N TYR A 130 13.52 -9.06 12.46
CA TYR A 130 14.18 -8.03 11.64
C TYR A 130 14.42 -6.73 12.41
N LEU A 131 13.46 -6.29 13.22
CA LEU A 131 13.56 -5.08 14.05
C LEU A 131 14.69 -5.20 15.07
N PHE A 132 14.81 -6.34 15.75
CA PHE A 132 15.92 -6.61 16.65
C PHE A 132 17.27 -6.57 15.92
N VAL A 133 17.37 -7.23 14.76
CA VAL A 133 18.60 -7.23 13.95
C VAL A 133 18.97 -5.82 13.51
N ILE A 134 18.01 -5.04 13.02
CA ILE A 134 18.23 -3.65 12.60
C ILE A 134 18.70 -2.81 13.77
N MET A 135 18.04 -2.90 14.93
CA MET A 135 18.38 -2.11 16.10
C MET A 135 19.82 -2.40 16.57
N LEU A 136 20.19 -3.68 16.64
CA LEU A 136 21.54 -4.11 17.00
C LEU A 136 22.59 -3.70 15.96
N ALA A 137 22.26 -3.74 14.67
CA ALA A 137 23.16 -3.30 13.61
C ALA A 137 23.30 -1.78 13.50
N THR A 138 22.41 -1.01 14.13
CA THR A 138 22.44 0.45 14.17
C THR A 138 23.09 1.04 15.42
N GLN A 139 23.67 0.21 16.28
CA GLN A 139 24.55 0.59 17.40
C GLN A 139 26.00 0.20 17.07
#